data_AF-A0A917G1T4-F1
#
_entry.id   AF-A0A917G1T4-F1
#
_cell.length_a   1.000
_cell.length_b   1.000
_cell.length_c   1.000
_cell.angle_alpha   90.00
_cell.angle_beta   90.00
_cell.angle_gamma   90.00
#
_symmetry.space_group_name_H-M   'P 1'
#
loop_
_entity.id
_entity.type
_entity.pdbx_description
1 polymer ?
#
loop_
_entity_poly.entity_id
_entity_poly.type
_entity_poly.pdbx_seq_one_letter_code
_entity_poly.pdbx_strand_id
1 'polypeptide(L)'
;MTVYMFILGGFMLFFSIFIFFAKQRKDRNEPVFGWQRKQHLEETGQAAQLKKKGGKDTQQKGMESLKELIGIEKIEYGIYRKKHNEYCVIVEADSVNYDLLSEGARQGIIMGYNALFRVIRFPIQILGQAVTQDLRKEETRFIENLKKSNEQVRDYNNRVVRHIKNRSELEFRVTRKVYYVIPFVPQPSKMGILTPEKRDELIRTNLQQRAWTIISMLRQCDVEARVLGSLKAMEVMKRALNRDRMLAHPIDEVEDKEKLASYVTWDFTSVPGYEDLVYNVEEVRSVVEDFLEEEQEEPGDTPERPLAAGE
;
A
#
# COMPACT_ATOMS: atom_id res chain seq x y z
N MET A 1 -53.85 7.92 -54.28
CA MET A 1 -52.98 7.00 -55.05
C MET A 1 -51.79 7.70 -55.68
N THR A 2 -51.97 8.83 -56.38
CA THR A 2 -50.89 9.57 -57.04
C THR A 2 -49.81 10.09 -56.08
N VAL A 3 -50.19 10.66 -54.93
CA VAL A 3 -49.23 11.21 -53.95
C VAL A 3 -48.32 10.14 -53.33
N TYR A 4 -48.83 8.95 -53.04
CA TYR A 4 -48.03 7.84 -52.50
C TYR A 4 -47.00 7.32 -53.52
N MET A 5 -47.32 7.34 -54.81
CA MET A 5 -46.35 6.96 -55.84
C MET A 5 -45.20 7.96 -55.98
N PHE A 6 -45.45 9.26 -55.76
CA PHE A 6 -44.37 10.26 -55.75
C PHE A 6 -43.46 10.12 -54.53
N ILE A 7 -44.01 9.81 -53.34
CA ILE A 7 -43.21 9.60 -52.13
C ILE A 7 -42.36 8.31 -52.25
N LEU A 8 -42.95 7.23 -52.76
CA LEU A 8 -42.23 5.96 -52.99
C LEU A 8 -41.14 6.12 -54.07
N GLY A 9 -41.44 6.86 -55.14
CA GLY A 9 -40.46 7.21 -56.19
C GLY A 9 -39.29 8.03 -55.66
N GLY A 10 -39.57 9.01 -54.78
CA GLY A 10 -38.52 9.79 -54.12
C GLY A 10 -37.61 8.95 -53.23
N PHE A 11 -38.18 7.98 -52.50
CA PHE A 11 -37.41 7.08 -51.63
C PHE A 11 -36.50 6.13 -52.43
N MET A 12 -37.00 5.60 -53.56
CA MET A 12 -36.20 4.79 -54.49
C MET A 12 -35.03 5.57 -55.10
N LEU A 13 -35.24 6.85 -55.42
CA LEU A 13 -34.19 7.73 -55.94
C LEU A 13 -33.13 8.04 -54.88
N PHE A 14 -33.54 8.23 -53.63
CA PHE A 14 -32.60 8.41 -52.52
C PHE A 14 -31.76 7.14 -52.27
N PHE A 15 -32.39 5.96 -52.37
CA PHE A 15 -31.71 4.68 -52.17
C PHE A 15 -30.71 4.37 -53.29
N SER A 16 -31.02 4.72 -54.54
CA SER A 16 -30.09 4.55 -55.66
C SER A 16 -28.89 5.52 -55.56
N ILE A 17 -29.10 6.76 -55.12
CA ILE A 17 -28.02 7.72 -54.82
C ILE A 17 -27.14 7.20 -53.67
N PHE A 18 -27.75 6.62 -52.63
CA PHE A 18 -27.01 6.04 -51.50
C PHE A 18 -26.15 4.85 -51.94
N ILE A 19 -26.69 3.94 -52.76
CA ILE A 19 -25.92 2.81 -53.33
C ILE A 19 -24.81 3.33 -54.24
N PHE A 20 -25.06 4.37 -55.03
CA PHE A 20 -24.04 4.98 -55.89
C PHE A 20 -22.90 5.58 -55.05
N PHE A 21 -23.20 6.30 -53.96
CA PHE A 21 -22.19 6.81 -53.03
C PHE A 21 -21.47 5.69 -52.27
N ALA A 22 -22.16 4.62 -51.89
CA ALA A 22 -21.56 3.46 -51.24
C ALA A 22 -20.61 2.72 -52.20
N LYS A 23 -20.99 2.59 -53.48
CA LYS A 23 -20.14 2.00 -54.54
C LYS A 23 -18.96 2.92 -54.87
N GLN A 24 -19.19 4.21 -55.04
CA GLN A 24 -18.13 5.19 -55.27
C GLN A 24 -17.16 5.24 -54.08
N ARG A 25 -17.62 5.06 -52.83
CA ARG A 25 -16.75 4.88 -51.66
C ARG A 25 -16.01 3.55 -51.62
N LYS A 26 -16.65 2.45 -52.05
CA LYS A 26 -16.01 1.14 -52.17
C LYS A 26 -14.88 1.17 -53.19
N ASP A 27 -15.08 1.85 -54.31
CA ASP A 27 -14.10 2.00 -55.40
C ASP A 27 -12.99 3.02 -55.03
N ARG A 28 -13.28 4.04 -54.20
CA ARG A 28 -12.27 4.95 -53.60
C ARG A 28 -11.48 4.36 -52.41
N ASN A 29 -11.78 3.12 -52.04
CA ASN A 29 -11.54 2.48 -50.74
C ASN A 29 -11.08 3.37 -49.57
N GLU A 30 -12.00 4.20 -49.11
CA GLU A 30 -11.88 4.91 -47.85
C GLU A 30 -12.38 4.02 -46.69
N PRO A 31 -11.69 3.98 -45.54
CA PRO A 31 -12.12 3.18 -44.40
C PRO A 31 -13.40 3.77 -43.78
N VAL A 32 -14.33 2.90 -43.41
CA VAL A 32 -15.47 3.29 -42.57
C VAL A 32 -14.92 3.59 -41.19
N PHE A 33 -15.03 4.86 -40.77
CA PHE A 33 -15.00 5.33 -39.40
C PHE A 33 -13.99 4.61 -38.47
N GLY A 34 -12.77 5.15 -38.40
CA GLY A 34 -11.84 4.90 -37.28
C GLY A 34 -11.09 3.56 -37.26
N TRP A 35 -11.32 2.62 -38.19
CA TRP A 35 -10.55 1.37 -38.26
C TRP A 35 -9.65 1.30 -39.50
N GLN A 36 -8.34 1.26 -39.27
CA GLN A 36 -7.36 1.07 -40.35
C GLN A 36 -7.43 -0.35 -40.94
N ARG A 37 -7.17 -0.42 -42.25
CA ARG A 37 -7.30 -1.64 -43.07
C ARG A 37 -6.26 -2.68 -42.66
N LYS A 38 -6.69 -3.92 -42.41
CA LYS A 38 -5.78 -5.05 -42.09
C LYS A 38 -4.67 -5.27 -43.13
N GLN A 39 -4.94 -5.00 -44.41
CA GLN A 39 -3.93 -5.09 -45.49
C GLN A 39 -2.88 -3.97 -45.44
N HIS A 40 -3.25 -2.74 -45.03
CA HIS A 40 -2.30 -1.63 -44.94
C HIS A 40 -1.26 -1.88 -43.84
N LEU A 41 -1.64 -2.57 -42.77
CA LEU A 41 -0.79 -2.96 -41.64
C LEU A 41 0.21 -4.09 -41.99
N GLU A 42 -0.14 -4.96 -42.95
CA GLU A 42 0.76 -6.02 -43.45
C GLU A 42 1.80 -5.46 -44.43
N GLU A 43 1.45 -4.46 -45.25
CA GLU A 43 2.35 -3.86 -46.25
C GLU A 43 3.32 -2.81 -45.67
N THR A 44 3.00 -2.14 -44.55
CA THR A 44 3.93 -1.17 -43.91
C THR A 44 4.93 -1.80 -42.94
N GLY A 45 5.00 -3.13 -42.84
CA GLY A 45 5.86 -3.81 -41.86
C GLY A 45 5.42 -3.60 -40.39
N GLN A 46 4.30 -2.92 -40.14
CA GLN A 46 3.73 -2.73 -38.81
C GLN A 46 3.05 -4.00 -38.27
N ALA A 47 2.72 -4.99 -39.10
CA ALA A 47 2.28 -6.30 -38.65
C ALA A 47 3.32 -7.03 -37.78
N ALA A 48 4.62 -6.78 -38.01
CA ALA A 48 5.69 -7.29 -37.15
C ALA A 48 5.79 -6.53 -35.81
N GLN A 49 5.38 -5.25 -35.77
CA GLN A 49 5.29 -4.47 -34.52
C GLN A 49 4.02 -4.79 -33.71
N LEU A 50 2.90 -5.11 -34.36
CA LEU A 50 1.66 -5.54 -33.67
C LEU A 50 1.77 -6.94 -33.07
N LYS A 51 2.51 -7.87 -33.72
CA LYS A 51 2.81 -9.17 -33.11
C LYS A 51 3.78 -9.10 -31.92
N LYS A 52 4.60 -8.04 -31.79
CA LYS A 52 5.44 -7.79 -30.60
C LYS A 52 4.70 -7.11 -29.44
N LYS A 53 3.49 -6.57 -29.65
CA LYS A 53 2.63 -5.99 -28.60
C LYS A 53 1.59 -6.96 -28.03
N GLY A 54 1.39 -8.13 -28.64
CA GLY A 54 0.40 -9.12 -28.20
C GLY A 54 0.78 -9.97 -26.98
N GLY A 55 1.93 -9.71 -26.35
CA GLY A 55 2.41 -10.46 -25.18
C GLY A 55 2.24 -9.76 -23.83
N LYS A 56 1.94 -8.45 -23.79
CA LYS A 56 1.80 -7.68 -22.54
C LYS A 56 0.35 -7.55 -22.03
N ASP A 57 -0.64 -7.61 -22.92
CA ASP A 57 -2.04 -7.35 -22.55
C ASP A 57 -2.65 -8.42 -21.63
N THR A 58 -2.26 -9.70 -21.74
CA THR A 58 -2.87 -10.76 -20.93
C THR A 58 -2.45 -10.68 -19.46
N GLN A 59 -1.27 -10.14 -19.16
CA GLN A 59 -0.73 -10.04 -17.80
C GLN A 59 -1.19 -8.76 -17.09
N GLN A 60 -1.30 -7.63 -17.81
CA GLN A 60 -1.91 -6.40 -17.29
C GLN A 60 -3.39 -6.59 -16.96
N LYS A 61 -4.15 -7.34 -17.78
CA LYS A 61 -5.56 -7.65 -17.49
C LYS A 61 -5.76 -8.42 -16.18
N GLY A 62 -4.80 -9.29 -15.81
CA GLY A 62 -4.79 -10.03 -14.55
C GLY A 62 -4.55 -9.14 -13.32
N MET A 63 -3.64 -8.17 -13.40
CA MET A 63 -3.39 -7.23 -12.31
C MET A 63 -4.48 -6.16 -12.20
N GLU A 64 -5.00 -5.66 -13.33
CA GLU A 64 -6.14 -4.75 -13.37
C GLU A 64 -7.37 -5.43 -12.75
N SER A 65 -7.64 -6.70 -13.05
CA SER A 65 -8.75 -7.44 -12.43
C SER A 65 -8.59 -7.67 -10.92
N LEU A 66 -7.38 -7.91 -10.41
CA LEU A 66 -7.14 -8.00 -8.94
C LEU A 66 -7.31 -6.63 -8.26
N LYS A 67 -6.75 -5.57 -8.85
CA LYS A 67 -6.87 -4.21 -8.34
C LYS A 67 -8.34 -3.74 -8.38
N GLU A 68 -9.06 -4.11 -9.42
CA GLU A 68 -10.48 -3.85 -9.55
C GLU A 68 -11.32 -4.62 -8.52
N LEU A 69 -10.97 -5.87 -8.21
CA LEU A 69 -11.61 -6.71 -7.20
C LEU A 69 -11.40 -6.18 -5.78
N ILE A 70 -10.20 -5.69 -5.47
CA ILE A 70 -9.86 -5.18 -4.14
C ILE A 70 -10.41 -3.76 -3.91
N GLY A 71 -10.72 -3.03 -4.99
CA GLY A 71 -11.39 -1.72 -4.90
C GLY A 71 -10.51 -0.58 -4.40
N ILE A 72 -9.19 -0.77 -4.37
CA ILE A 72 -8.20 0.23 -3.97
C ILE A 72 -7.47 0.74 -5.22
N GLU A 73 -7.52 2.06 -5.43
CA GLU A 73 -6.90 2.73 -6.58
C GLU A 73 -5.42 3.03 -6.33
N LYS A 74 -5.11 3.58 -5.15
CA LYS A 74 -3.75 4.03 -4.81
C LYS A 74 -3.57 4.11 -3.29
N ILE A 75 -2.32 4.01 -2.84
CA ILE A 75 -1.90 4.32 -1.47
C ILE A 75 -0.84 5.41 -1.56
N GLU A 76 -1.08 6.56 -0.93
CA GLU A 76 -0.15 7.69 -0.88
C GLU A 76 -0.17 8.31 0.51
N TYR A 77 1.00 8.65 1.07
CA TYR A 77 1.12 9.25 2.41
C TYR A 77 0.36 8.45 3.51
N GLY A 78 0.32 7.11 3.41
CA GLY A 78 -0.44 6.25 4.32
C GLY A 78 -1.96 6.28 4.14
N ILE A 79 -2.47 6.97 3.11
CA ILE A 79 -3.89 7.08 2.79
C ILE A 79 -4.24 6.13 1.64
N TYR A 80 -5.23 5.27 1.87
CA TYR A 80 -5.84 4.44 0.84
C TYR A 80 -6.88 5.26 0.11
N ARG A 81 -6.69 5.45 -1.19
CA ARG A 81 -7.71 5.91 -2.11
C ARG A 81 -8.45 4.70 -2.67
N LYS A 82 -9.73 4.59 -2.33
CA LYS A 82 -10.64 3.57 -2.83
C LYS A 82 -11.46 4.12 -4.00
N LYS A 83 -12.14 3.21 -4.71
CA LYS A 83 -13.14 3.58 -5.72
C LYS A 83 -14.22 4.48 -5.12
N HIS A 84 -14.90 5.24 -5.97
CA HIS A 84 -16.00 6.15 -5.60
C HIS A 84 -15.60 7.31 -4.67
N ASN A 85 -14.36 7.79 -4.77
CA ASN A 85 -13.87 8.94 -4.00
C ASN A 85 -13.90 8.68 -2.48
N GLU A 86 -13.73 7.43 -2.06
CA GLU A 86 -13.61 7.09 -0.65
C GLU A 86 -12.14 7.01 -0.27
N TYR A 87 -11.80 7.57 0.88
CA TYR A 87 -10.44 7.58 1.40
C TYR A 87 -10.39 6.93 2.75
N CYS A 88 -9.26 6.35 3.11
CA CYS A 88 -9.08 5.75 4.42
C CYS A 88 -7.67 5.93 4.93
N VAL A 89 -7.53 6.19 6.23
CA VAL A 89 -6.25 6.12 6.94
C VAL A 89 -6.30 4.98 7.95
N ILE A 90 -5.16 4.38 8.24
CA ILE A 90 -5.04 3.33 9.26
C ILE A 90 -4.20 3.84 10.42
N VAL A 91 -4.71 3.62 11.63
CA VAL A 91 -4.01 3.87 12.89
C VAL A 91 -3.70 2.51 13.52
N GLU A 92 -2.43 2.21 13.75
CA GLU A 92 -1.99 1.06 14.55
C GLU A 92 -2.08 1.44 16.02
N ALA A 93 -2.70 0.56 16.82
CA ALA A 93 -2.82 0.73 18.25
C ALA A 93 -2.15 -0.44 18.97
N ASP A 94 -1.44 -0.11 20.03
CA ASP A 94 -0.81 -1.08 20.90
C ASP A 94 -1.84 -1.76 21.83
N SER A 95 -1.37 -2.75 22.57
CA SER A 95 -2.20 -3.53 23.48
C SER A 95 -1.75 -3.35 24.91
N VAL A 96 -2.71 -3.23 25.83
CA VAL A 96 -2.48 -3.22 27.27
C VAL A 96 -2.90 -4.55 27.90
N ASN A 97 -2.16 -4.98 28.93
CA ASN A 97 -2.48 -6.18 29.69
C ASN A 97 -3.57 -5.88 30.72
N TYR A 98 -4.83 -5.80 30.26
CA TYR A 98 -5.97 -5.36 31.06
C TYR A 98 -6.15 -6.15 32.37
N ASP A 99 -5.93 -7.46 32.35
CA ASP A 99 -6.15 -8.33 33.52
C ASP A 99 -5.11 -8.12 34.62
N LEU A 100 -3.91 -7.64 34.27
CA LEU A 100 -2.83 -7.38 35.22
C LEU A 100 -2.96 -6.02 35.92
N LEU A 101 -3.85 -5.16 35.41
CA LEU A 101 -4.06 -3.83 35.97
C LEU A 101 -4.87 -3.88 37.26
N SER A 102 -4.70 -2.85 38.11
CA SER A 102 -5.53 -2.66 39.29
C SER A 102 -6.98 -2.36 38.90
N GLU A 103 -7.92 -2.60 39.81
CA GLU A 103 -9.35 -2.36 39.55
C GLU A 103 -9.64 -0.89 39.15
N GLY A 104 -8.99 0.06 39.80
CA GLY A 104 -9.11 1.48 39.47
C GLY A 104 -8.60 1.80 38.05
N ALA A 105 -7.45 1.23 37.66
CA ALA A 105 -6.90 1.41 36.32
C ALA A 105 -7.80 0.77 35.25
N ARG A 106 -8.30 -0.44 35.50
CA ARG A 106 -9.28 -1.12 34.63
C ARG A 106 -10.54 -0.28 34.42
N GLN A 107 -11.06 0.33 35.49
CA GLN A 107 -12.21 1.23 35.40
C GLN A 107 -11.89 2.50 34.61
N GLY A 108 -10.70 3.08 34.80
CA GLY A 108 -10.22 4.23 34.02
C GLY A 108 -10.19 3.93 32.53
N ILE A 109 -9.68 2.76 32.14
CA ILE A 109 -9.65 2.30 30.74
C ILE A 109 -11.07 2.16 30.18
N ILE A 110 -11.99 1.52 30.92
CA ILE A 110 -13.38 1.39 30.49
C ILE A 110 -14.03 2.77 30.28
N MET A 111 -13.79 3.71 31.20
CA MET A 111 -14.31 5.07 31.09
C MET A 111 -13.71 5.81 29.89
N GLY A 112 -12.40 5.64 29.63
CA GLY A 112 -11.71 6.21 28.47
C GLY A 112 -12.30 5.70 27.16
N TYR A 113 -12.51 4.38 27.01
CA TYR A 113 -13.13 3.81 25.82
C TYR A 113 -14.57 4.28 25.63
N ASN A 114 -15.33 4.41 26.72
CA ASN A 114 -16.67 5.00 26.65
C ASN A 114 -16.64 6.46 26.16
N ALA A 115 -15.64 7.25 26.57
CA ALA A 115 -15.44 8.61 26.07
C ALA A 115 -15.06 8.61 24.57
N LEU A 116 -14.13 7.74 24.17
CA LEU A 116 -13.73 7.56 22.76
C LEU A 116 -14.96 7.32 21.86
N PHE A 117 -15.79 6.33 22.20
CA PHE A 117 -16.97 6.00 21.37
C PHE A 117 -18.05 7.07 21.39
N ARG A 118 -18.10 7.96 22.39
CA ARG A 118 -18.99 9.13 22.38
C ARG A 118 -18.48 10.25 21.47
N VAL A 119 -17.16 10.38 21.33
CA VAL A 119 -16.52 11.43 20.52
C VAL A 119 -16.52 11.05 19.02
N ILE A 120 -16.33 9.77 18.69
CA ILE A 120 -16.32 9.30 17.30
C ILE A 120 -17.71 9.50 16.67
N ARG A 121 -17.79 10.38 15.66
CA ARG A 121 -19.02 10.66 14.89
C ARG A 121 -18.98 10.12 13.45
N PHE A 122 -18.06 9.21 13.17
CA PHE A 122 -17.86 8.64 11.85
C PHE A 122 -17.71 7.11 11.96
N PRO A 123 -18.05 6.34 10.92
CA PRO A 123 -17.87 4.90 10.96
C PRO A 123 -16.39 4.59 11.13
N ILE A 124 -16.07 3.66 12.03
CA ILE A 124 -14.72 3.16 12.28
C ILE A 124 -14.73 1.64 12.18
N GLN A 125 -13.71 1.07 11.56
CA GLN A 125 -13.54 -0.37 11.48
C GLN A 125 -12.32 -0.78 12.29
N ILE A 126 -12.50 -1.73 13.20
CA ILE A 126 -11.42 -2.28 14.02
C ILE A 126 -11.00 -3.62 13.41
N LEU A 127 -9.73 -3.71 13.02
CA LEU A 127 -9.15 -4.89 12.40
C LEU A 127 -8.08 -5.48 13.34
N GLY A 128 -8.32 -6.70 13.82
CA GLY A 128 -7.32 -7.48 14.54
C GLY A 128 -6.61 -8.45 13.59
N GLN A 129 -5.30 -8.37 13.49
CA GLN A 129 -4.48 -9.31 12.72
C GLN A 129 -3.52 -10.05 13.64
N ALA A 130 -3.36 -11.35 13.41
CA ALA A 130 -2.36 -12.16 14.08
C ALA A 130 -1.06 -12.09 13.25
N VAL A 131 0.00 -11.55 13.82
CA VAL A 131 1.29 -11.32 13.17
C VAL A 131 2.35 -12.15 13.87
N THR A 132 3.10 -12.95 13.11
CA THR A 132 4.23 -13.72 13.62
C THR A 132 5.29 -12.78 14.18
N GLN A 133 5.86 -13.11 15.33
CA GLN A 133 6.96 -12.34 15.88
C GLN A 133 8.22 -12.57 15.03
N ASP A 134 8.82 -11.47 14.57
CA ASP A 134 10.11 -11.52 13.90
C ASP A 134 11.23 -11.20 14.89
N LEU A 135 12.13 -12.15 15.10
CA LEU A 135 13.27 -12.00 16.03
C LEU A 135 14.57 -11.67 15.31
N ARG A 136 14.58 -11.52 13.98
CA ARG A 136 15.81 -11.33 13.20
C ARG A 136 16.57 -10.06 13.58
N LYS A 137 15.86 -8.93 13.75
CA LYS A 137 16.47 -7.66 14.18
C LYS A 137 17.14 -7.82 15.56
N GLU A 138 16.47 -8.49 16.47
CA GLU A 138 16.98 -8.79 17.81
C GLU A 138 18.17 -9.75 17.79
N GLU A 139 18.14 -10.75 16.91
CA GLU A 139 19.24 -11.70 16.67
C GLU A 139 20.50 -10.95 16.22
N THR A 140 20.38 -10.07 15.21
CA THR A 140 21.49 -9.26 14.71
C THR A 140 22.08 -8.37 15.80
N ARG A 141 21.23 -7.62 16.51
CA ARG A 141 21.65 -6.75 17.62
C ARG A 141 22.37 -7.54 18.71
N PHE A 142 21.85 -8.71 19.06
CA PHE A 142 22.46 -9.56 20.08
C PHE A 142 23.83 -10.09 19.63
N ILE A 143 23.95 -10.53 18.38
CA ILE A 143 25.23 -10.99 17.80
C ILE A 143 26.26 -9.86 17.77
N GLU A 144 25.87 -8.63 17.45
CA GLU A 144 26.76 -7.48 17.46
C GLU A 144 27.28 -7.16 18.86
N ASN A 145 26.41 -7.18 19.87
CA ASN A 145 26.80 -7.01 21.27
C ASN A 145 27.77 -8.11 21.74
N LEU A 146 27.61 -9.34 21.24
CA LEU A 146 28.51 -10.46 21.57
C LEU A 146 29.92 -10.31 20.99
N LYS A 147 30.12 -9.53 19.92
CA LYS A 147 31.46 -9.28 19.35
C LYS A 147 32.38 -8.58 20.36
N LYS A 148 31.81 -7.80 21.29
CA LYS A 148 32.53 -7.07 22.34
C LYS A 148 32.87 -7.93 23.58
N SER A 149 32.42 -9.19 23.61
CA SER A 149 32.54 -10.07 24.79
C SER A 149 33.67 -11.09 24.70
N ASN A 150 34.10 -11.61 25.86
CA ASN A 150 35.08 -12.70 25.97
C ASN A 150 34.64 -13.97 25.20
N GLU A 151 35.61 -14.74 24.71
CA GLU A 151 35.36 -15.90 23.85
C GLU A 151 34.46 -16.97 24.47
N GLN A 152 34.64 -17.29 25.76
CA GLN A 152 33.82 -18.26 26.48
C GLN A 152 32.36 -17.79 26.63
N VAL A 153 32.16 -16.49 26.84
CA VAL A 153 30.82 -15.87 26.93
C VAL A 153 30.16 -15.89 25.55
N ARG A 154 30.92 -15.62 24.49
CA ARG A 154 30.43 -15.66 23.10
C ARG A 154 29.96 -17.06 22.70
N ASP A 155 30.74 -18.10 23.00
CA ASP A 155 30.39 -19.48 22.68
C ASP A 155 29.11 -19.96 23.41
N TYR A 156 29.00 -19.66 24.71
CA TYR A 156 27.78 -19.96 25.47
C TYR A 156 26.55 -19.24 24.88
N ASN A 157 26.65 -17.94 24.64
CA ASN A 157 25.52 -17.16 24.11
C ASN A 157 25.14 -17.57 22.68
N ASN A 158 26.10 -17.95 21.83
CA ASN A 158 25.80 -18.49 20.50
C ASN A 158 24.97 -19.78 20.58
N ARG A 159 25.22 -20.64 21.58
CA ARG A 159 24.36 -21.82 21.83
C ARG A 159 22.95 -21.41 22.26
N VAL A 160 22.83 -20.40 23.13
CA VAL A 160 21.53 -19.88 23.58
C VAL A 160 20.74 -19.31 22.41
N VAL A 161 21.34 -18.47 21.57
CA VAL A 161 20.70 -17.90 20.37
C VAL A 161 20.22 -19.01 19.44
N ARG A 162 21.07 -20.00 19.16
CA ARG A 162 20.69 -21.14 18.32
C ARG A 162 19.53 -21.94 18.92
N HIS A 163 19.54 -22.13 20.24
CA HIS A 163 18.44 -22.80 20.93
C HIS A 163 17.13 -22.01 20.82
N ILE A 164 17.17 -20.69 21.09
CA ILE A 164 16.00 -19.80 20.97
C ILE A 164 15.48 -19.78 19.53
N LYS A 165 16.37 -19.72 18.53
CA LYS A 165 16.02 -19.74 17.10
C LYS A 165 15.30 -21.02 16.72
N ASN A 166 15.91 -22.17 17.01
CA ASN A 166 15.30 -23.47 16.74
C ASN A 166 13.94 -23.61 17.43
N ARG A 167 13.83 -23.13 18.68
CA ARG A 167 12.56 -23.14 19.41
C ARG A 167 11.52 -22.19 18.82
N SER A 168 11.91 -20.99 18.41
CA SER A 168 11.02 -20.00 17.82
C SER A 168 10.55 -20.39 16.41
N GLU A 169 11.35 -21.12 15.65
CA GLU A 169 10.96 -21.67 14.34
C GLU A 169 9.95 -22.81 14.51
N LEU A 170 10.05 -23.59 15.59
CA LEU A 170 9.14 -24.70 15.90
C LEU A 170 7.84 -24.24 16.56
N GLU A 171 7.93 -23.26 17.46
CA GLU A 171 6.78 -22.70 18.18
C GLU A 171 6.33 -21.44 17.45
N PHE A 172 5.27 -21.54 16.64
CA PHE A 172 4.66 -20.40 15.97
C PHE A 172 4.17 -19.36 17.00
N ARG A 173 5.02 -18.38 17.32
CA ARG A 173 4.68 -17.27 18.23
C ARG A 173 4.03 -16.14 17.44
N VAL A 174 2.80 -15.80 17.83
CA VAL A 174 1.98 -14.82 17.13
C VAL A 174 1.52 -13.75 18.12
N THR A 175 1.67 -12.48 17.73
CA THR A 175 1.14 -11.32 18.45
C THR A 175 -0.10 -10.82 17.73
N ARG A 176 -1.11 -10.35 18.47
CA ARG A 176 -2.26 -9.68 17.87
C ARG A 176 -1.97 -8.19 17.71
N LYS A 177 -1.96 -7.69 16.48
CA LYS A 177 -1.94 -6.26 16.17
C LYS A 177 -3.36 -5.76 15.90
N VAL A 178 -3.67 -4.56 16.39
CA VAL A 178 -4.99 -3.94 16.25
C VAL A 178 -4.85 -2.67 15.42
N TYR A 179 -5.72 -2.54 14.43
CA TYR A 179 -5.73 -1.42 13.50
C TYR A 179 -7.11 -0.77 13.48
N TYR A 180 -7.13 0.55 13.59
CA TYR A 180 -8.31 1.39 13.41
C TYR A 180 -8.32 1.96 11.99
N VAL A 181 -9.26 1.48 11.18
CA VAL A 181 -9.46 1.86 9.79
C VAL A 181 -10.50 2.99 9.76
N ILE A 182 -10.05 4.19 9.37
CA ILE A 182 -10.83 5.43 9.46
C ILE A 182 -11.18 5.91 8.04
N PRO A 183 -12.44 5.72 7.59
CA PRO A 183 -12.91 6.20 6.30
C PRO A 183 -13.23 7.71 6.30
N PHE A 184 -13.08 8.32 5.14
CA PHE A 184 -13.53 9.66 4.82
C PHE A 184 -14.10 9.69 3.40
N VAL A 185 -15.34 10.14 3.27
CA VAL A 185 -16.00 10.36 1.98
C VAL A 185 -16.21 11.86 1.80
N PRO A 186 -15.58 12.49 0.82
CA PRO A 186 -15.72 13.92 0.59
C PRO A 186 -17.06 14.26 -0.03
N GLN A 187 -17.65 15.37 0.39
CA GLN A 187 -18.92 15.85 -0.15
C GLN A 187 -18.70 16.52 -1.53
N PRO A 188 -19.41 16.09 -2.59
CA PRO A 188 -19.18 16.58 -3.95
C PRO A 188 -19.43 18.09 -4.09
N SER A 189 -20.37 18.65 -3.34
CA SER A 189 -20.72 20.08 -3.37
C SER A 189 -19.56 21.00 -3.00
N LYS A 190 -18.69 20.58 -2.06
CA LYS A 190 -17.52 21.36 -1.64
C LYS A 190 -16.30 21.10 -2.52
N MET A 191 -16.24 19.94 -3.19
CA MET A 191 -15.09 19.50 -3.98
C MET A 191 -15.06 20.03 -5.41
N GLY A 192 -16.22 20.35 -6.00
CA GLY A 192 -16.35 20.73 -7.40
C GLY A 192 -15.71 22.08 -7.77
N ILE A 193 -15.45 22.93 -6.77
CA ILE A 193 -14.92 24.30 -6.95
C ILE A 193 -13.39 24.34 -6.80
N LEU A 194 -12.79 23.34 -6.13
CA LEU A 194 -11.38 23.35 -5.74
C LEU A 194 -10.47 22.79 -6.84
N THR A 195 -9.25 23.31 -6.90
CA THR A 195 -8.15 22.70 -7.64
C THR A 195 -7.84 21.30 -7.09
N PRO A 196 -7.31 20.37 -7.92
CA PRO A 196 -7.00 19.00 -7.48
C PRO A 196 -6.06 18.97 -6.26
N GLU A 197 -5.06 19.85 -6.22
CA GLU A 197 -4.12 19.94 -5.10
C GLU A 197 -4.81 20.32 -3.78
N LYS A 198 -5.64 21.37 -3.80
CA LYS A 198 -6.39 21.82 -2.62
C LYS A 198 -7.40 20.76 -2.15
N ARG A 199 -7.94 19.98 -3.08
CA ARG A 199 -8.81 18.85 -2.76
C ARG A 199 -8.06 17.79 -1.97
N ASP A 200 -6.86 17.41 -2.41
CA ASP A 200 -6.05 16.40 -1.74
C ASP A 200 -5.57 16.88 -0.37
N GLU A 201 -5.17 18.14 -0.24
CA GLU A 201 -4.84 18.78 1.04
C GLU A 201 -6.01 18.75 2.02
N LEU A 202 -7.23 19.06 1.55
CA LEU A 202 -8.44 19.00 2.37
C LEU A 202 -8.71 17.57 2.85
N ILE A 203 -8.55 16.57 1.98
CA ILE A 203 -8.72 15.16 2.32
C ILE A 203 -7.71 14.74 3.40
N ARG A 204 -6.43 15.07 3.20
CA ARG A 204 -5.36 14.79 4.16
C ARG A 204 -5.66 15.40 5.52
N THR A 205 -6.01 16.69 5.55
CA THR A 205 -6.32 17.41 6.78
C THR A 205 -7.50 16.77 7.52
N ASN A 206 -8.58 16.42 6.81
CA ASN A 206 -9.75 15.80 7.44
C ASN A 206 -9.43 14.41 8.01
N LEU A 207 -8.69 13.58 7.27
CA LEU A 207 -8.29 12.25 7.74
C LEU A 207 -7.34 12.33 8.93
N GLN A 208 -6.35 13.23 8.89
CA GLN A 208 -5.44 13.48 10.00
C GLN A 208 -6.19 13.95 11.24
N GLN A 209 -7.11 14.91 11.13
CA GLN A 209 -7.93 15.36 12.27
C GLN A 209 -8.72 14.21 12.90
N ARG A 210 -9.30 13.32 12.08
CA ARG A 210 -10.00 12.13 12.59
C ARG A 210 -9.06 11.16 13.28
N ALA A 211 -7.89 10.91 12.69
CA ALA A 211 -6.86 10.04 13.27
C ALA A 211 -6.34 10.59 14.61
N TRP A 212 -5.99 11.87 14.66
CA TRP A 212 -5.53 12.56 15.87
C TRP A 212 -6.56 12.53 16.99
N THR A 213 -7.84 12.68 16.66
CA THR A 213 -8.92 12.55 17.64
C THR A 213 -8.91 11.16 18.28
N ILE A 214 -8.75 10.10 17.47
CA ILE A 214 -8.71 8.73 17.98
C ILE A 214 -7.43 8.47 18.79
N ILE A 215 -6.28 8.90 18.30
CA ILE A 215 -4.99 8.75 19.01
C ILE A 215 -5.05 9.44 20.37
N SER A 216 -5.57 10.67 20.42
CA SER A 216 -5.72 11.43 21.67
C SER A 216 -6.61 10.71 22.69
N MET A 217 -7.72 10.13 22.23
CA MET A 217 -8.66 9.42 23.09
C MET A 217 -8.13 8.03 23.52
N LEU A 218 -7.40 7.33 22.64
CA LEU A 218 -6.72 6.07 23.00
C LEU A 218 -5.60 6.30 24.02
N ARG A 219 -4.88 7.43 23.93
CA ARG A 219 -3.87 7.80 24.93
C ARG A 219 -4.47 7.98 26.33
N GLN A 220 -5.72 8.43 26.43
CA GLN A 220 -6.42 8.50 27.73
C GLN A 220 -6.76 7.10 28.30
N CYS A 221 -6.81 6.09 27.43
CA CYS A 221 -7.02 4.68 27.80
C CYS A 221 -5.69 3.96 28.08
N ASP A 222 -4.57 4.68 28.20
CA ASP A 222 -3.22 4.11 28.31
C ASP A 222 -2.82 3.24 27.10
N VAL A 223 -3.43 3.49 25.94
CA VAL A 223 -3.13 2.80 24.69
C VAL A 223 -2.42 3.74 23.75
N GLU A 224 -1.16 3.45 23.45
CA GLU A 224 -0.41 4.17 22.42
C GLU A 224 -0.90 3.81 21.02
N ALA A 225 -0.94 4.81 20.14
CA ALA A 225 -1.43 4.65 18.80
C ALA A 225 -0.70 5.58 17.83
N ARG A 226 -0.48 5.10 16.61
CA ARG A 226 0.32 5.77 15.57
C ARG A 226 -0.34 5.64 14.20
N VAL A 227 -0.30 6.71 13.41
CA VAL A 227 -0.73 6.66 12.00
C VAL A 227 0.28 5.84 11.20
N LEU A 228 -0.21 4.94 10.35
CA LEU A 228 0.65 4.16 9.48
C LEU A 228 1.09 4.95 8.24
N GLY A 229 2.38 4.88 7.93
CA GLY A 229 2.91 5.32 6.63
C GLY A 229 2.54 4.34 5.50
N SER A 230 2.83 4.72 4.26
CA SER A 230 2.46 3.95 3.06
C SER A 230 2.98 2.51 3.07
N LEU A 231 4.22 2.29 3.52
CA LEU A 231 4.85 0.97 3.57
C LEU A 231 4.13 0.01 4.53
N LYS A 232 3.94 0.44 5.78
CA LYS A 232 3.24 -0.33 6.81
C LYS A 232 1.76 -0.53 6.48
N ALA A 233 1.13 0.47 5.88
CA ALA A 233 -0.22 0.35 5.36
C ALA A 233 -0.31 -0.76 4.29
N MET A 234 0.58 -0.73 3.28
CA MET A 234 0.64 -1.80 2.28
C MET A 234 0.85 -3.18 2.93
N GLU A 235 1.64 -3.25 4.01
CA GLU A 235 1.82 -4.48 4.77
C GLU A 235 0.50 -5.00 5.35
N VAL A 236 -0.26 -4.17 6.06
CA VAL A 236 -1.57 -4.53 6.63
C VAL A 236 -2.50 -5.09 5.55
N MET A 237 -2.48 -4.48 4.37
CA MET A 237 -3.28 -4.91 3.23
C MET A 237 -2.80 -6.25 2.66
N LYS A 238 -1.49 -6.42 2.44
CA LYS A 238 -0.87 -7.68 2.01
C LYS A 238 -1.27 -8.82 2.95
N ARG A 239 -1.23 -8.58 4.27
CA ARG A 239 -1.67 -9.55 5.29
C ARG A 239 -3.15 -9.88 5.20
N ALA A 240 -4.00 -8.87 4.95
CA ALA A 240 -5.44 -9.07 4.84
C ALA A 240 -5.83 -9.94 3.64
N LEU A 241 -5.09 -9.84 2.53
CA LEU A 241 -5.34 -10.58 1.29
C LEU A 241 -4.77 -12.01 1.32
N ASN A 242 -3.64 -12.23 2.00
CA ASN A 242 -2.92 -13.50 2.01
C ASN A 242 -2.86 -14.13 3.41
N ARG A 243 -4.01 -14.53 3.96
CA ARG A 243 -4.09 -15.10 5.32
C ARG A 243 -3.26 -16.38 5.55
N ASP A 244 -3.04 -17.21 4.52
CA ASP A 244 -2.46 -18.56 4.68
C ASP A 244 -0.99 -18.72 4.24
N ARG A 245 -0.40 -17.79 3.47
CA ARG A 245 0.96 -17.94 2.88
C ARG A 245 2.01 -16.95 3.41
N MET A 246 1.81 -16.45 4.62
CA MET A 246 2.47 -15.24 5.14
C MET A 246 3.90 -15.41 5.65
N LEU A 247 4.48 -16.61 5.58
CA LEU A 247 5.71 -16.93 6.34
C LEU A 247 7.03 -16.43 5.75
N ALA A 248 7.03 -15.75 4.59
CA ALA A 248 8.31 -15.50 3.92
C ALA A 248 9.01 -14.20 4.37
N HIS A 249 8.43 -12.99 4.23
CA HIS A 249 9.20 -11.74 4.41
C HIS A 249 8.35 -10.55 4.91
N PRO A 250 8.73 -9.90 6.04
CA PRO A 250 8.30 -8.53 6.38
C PRO A 250 8.62 -7.59 5.22
N ILE A 251 7.83 -6.54 5.05
CA ILE A 251 8.09 -5.56 3.97
C ILE A 251 9.42 -4.82 4.19
N ASP A 252 9.82 -4.55 5.43
CA ASP A 252 11.12 -3.96 5.75
C ASP A 252 12.30 -4.75 5.15
N GLU A 253 12.23 -6.09 5.11
CA GLU A 253 13.28 -6.91 4.48
C GLU A 253 13.26 -6.81 2.95
N VAL A 254 12.13 -6.43 2.38
CA VAL A 254 11.99 -6.25 0.93
C VAL A 254 12.73 -4.99 0.52
N GLU A 255 12.74 -3.92 1.32
CA GLU A 255 13.49 -2.69 1.06
C GLU A 255 15.02 -2.93 1.02
N ASP A 256 15.55 -3.74 1.94
CA ASP A 256 16.98 -4.11 1.96
C ASP A 256 17.34 -5.16 0.89
N LYS A 257 16.45 -6.12 0.62
CA LYS A 257 16.63 -7.13 -0.44
C LYS A 257 16.34 -6.60 -1.84
N GLU A 258 15.63 -5.50 -1.99
CA GLU A 258 15.39 -4.80 -3.26
C GLU A 258 16.71 -4.31 -3.88
N LYS A 259 17.77 -4.14 -3.06
CA LYS A 259 19.12 -3.91 -3.57
C LYS A 259 19.77 -5.18 -4.17
N LEU A 260 19.37 -6.41 -3.80
CA LEU A 260 20.17 -7.62 -4.06
C LEU A 260 19.47 -8.98 -4.32
N ALA A 261 18.14 -9.16 -4.31
CA ALA A 261 17.56 -10.51 -4.46
C ALA A 261 16.43 -10.63 -5.51
N SER A 262 16.76 -11.33 -6.60
CA SER A 262 15.89 -11.73 -7.72
C SER A 262 14.88 -12.85 -7.39
N TYR A 263 14.77 -13.30 -6.13
CA TYR A 263 13.89 -14.41 -5.73
C TYR A 263 13.07 -14.10 -4.48
N VAL A 264 12.10 -13.19 -4.61
CA VAL A 264 10.74 -13.44 -4.10
C VAL A 264 9.90 -13.52 -5.38
N THR A 265 9.23 -14.65 -5.62
CA THR A 265 8.66 -15.00 -6.92
C THR A 265 7.48 -14.10 -7.29
N TRP A 266 7.78 -12.89 -7.74
CA TRP A 266 7.12 -12.08 -8.77
C TRP A 266 8.05 -10.90 -9.07
N ASP A 267 8.66 -10.87 -10.25
CA ASP A 267 9.58 -9.82 -10.69
C ASP A 267 8.82 -8.51 -10.94
N PHE A 268 8.92 -7.54 -10.02
CA PHE A 268 8.23 -6.24 -10.11
C PHE A 268 8.80 -5.34 -11.21
N THR A 269 10.05 -5.56 -11.64
CA THR A 269 10.66 -4.81 -12.75
C THR A 269 10.09 -5.23 -14.11
N SER A 270 9.46 -6.41 -14.18
CA SER A 270 8.76 -6.89 -15.38
C SER A 270 7.34 -6.33 -15.52
N VAL A 271 6.81 -5.65 -14.49
CA VAL A 271 5.48 -5.04 -14.50
C VAL A 271 5.51 -3.78 -15.37
N PRO A 272 4.79 -3.72 -16.50
CA PRO A 272 4.72 -2.51 -17.30
C PRO A 272 3.97 -1.43 -16.50
N GLY A 273 4.63 -0.30 -16.21
CA GLY A 273 4.11 0.78 -15.37
C GLY A 273 4.69 0.84 -13.94
N TYR A 274 5.71 0.04 -13.63
CA TYR A 274 6.45 0.12 -12.36
C TYR A 274 7.01 1.54 -12.08
N GLU A 275 7.51 2.19 -13.13
CA GLU A 275 8.02 3.56 -13.12
C GLU A 275 6.96 4.59 -12.69
N ASP A 276 5.67 4.28 -12.84
CA ASP A 276 4.54 5.16 -12.49
C ASP A 276 4.02 4.96 -11.05
N LEU A 277 4.51 3.95 -10.32
CA LEU A 277 4.04 3.61 -8.98
C LEU A 277 4.84 4.31 -7.87
N VAL A 278 6.08 4.70 -8.15
CA VAL A 278 6.94 5.43 -7.21
C VAL A 278 6.89 6.90 -7.58
N TYR A 279 5.92 7.62 -7.04
CA TYR A 279 5.94 9.08 -7.10
C TYR A 279 6.44 9.64 -5.77
N ASN A 280 7.46 10.49 -5.92
CA ASN A 280 8.23 11.25 -4.92
C ASN A 280 9.44 10.52 -4.29
N VAL A 281 10.51 10.41 -5.09
CA VAL A 281 11.85 9.98 -4.65
C VAL A 281 12.35 10.82 -3.46
N GLU A 282 11.98 12.09 -3.39
CA GLU A 282 12.32 12.99 -2.28
C GLU A 282 11.78 12.55 -0.90
N GLU A 283 10.58 11.94 -0.82
CA GLU A 283 10.00 11.51 0.47
C GLU A 283 10.70 10.27 1.02
N VAL A 284 11.06 9.34 0.13
CA VAL A 284 11.86 8.16 0.48
C VAL A 284 13.28 8.59 0.87
N ARG A 285 13.83 9.60 0.18
CA ARG A 285 15.18 10.10 0.46
C ARG A 285 15.26 10.76 1.83
N SER A 286 14.28 11.57 2.24
CA SER A 286 14.29 12.20 3.56
C SER A 286 14.16 11.18 4.70
N VAL A 287 13.33 10.14 4.53
CA VAL A 287 13.18 9.09 5.56
C VAL A 287 14.46 8.26 5.72
N VAL A 288 15.17 8.02 4.61
CA VAL A 288 16.47 7.32 4.63
C VAL A 288 17.56 8.22 5.20
N GLU A 289 17.57 9.51 4.88
CA GLU A 289 18.48 10.50 5.45
C GLU A 289 18.28 10.59 6.98
N ASP A 290 17.03 10.71 7.46
CA ASP A 290 16.69 10.72 8.88
C ASP A 290 17.15 9.43 9.60
N PHE A 291 16.98 8.26 8.97
CA PHE A 291 17.43 6.97 9.52
C PHE A 291 18.96 6.88 9.62
N LEU A 292 19.69 7.42 8.63
CA LEU A 292 21.15 7.43 8.62
C LEU A 292 21.74 8.46 9.59
N GLU A 293 20.99 9.53 9.90
CA GLU A 293 21.33 10.49 10.95
C GLU A 293 21.11 9.91 12.35
N GLU A 294 20.01 9.19 12.58
CA GLU A 294 19.77 8.45 13.83
C GLU A 294 20.85 7.38 14.11
N GLU A 295 21.40 6.74 13.06
CA GLU A 295 22.50 5.78 13.18
C GLU A 295 23.87 6.44 13.48
N GLN A 296 24.03 7.72 13.15
CA GLN A 296 25.27 8.49 13.40
C GLN A 296 25.26 9.23 14.74
N GLU A 297 24.09 9.51 15.31
CA GLU A 297 23.94 10.22 16.58
C GLU A 297 24.10 9.34 17.84
N GLU A 298 24.24 8.01 17.74
CA GLU A 298 24.67 7.20 18.89
C GLU A 298 26.18 7.43 19.19
N PRO A 299 26.56 8.12 20.29
CA PRO A 299 27.95 8.47 20.52
C PRO A 299 28.70 7.28 21.11
N GLY A 300 29.49 6.62 20.28
CA GLY A 300 30.60 5.80 20.72
C GLY A 300 31.80 6.67 21.08
N ASP A 301 31.85 7.24 22.29
CA ASP A 301 33.10 7.39 23.06
C ASP A 301 32.82 7.85 24.51
N THR A 302 33.40 7.17 25.50
CA THR A 302 33.53 7.70 26.86
C THR A 302 35.00 7.54 27.25
N PRO A 303 35.79 8.62 27.40
CA PRO A 303 37.17 8.48 27.85
C PRO A 303 37.21 8.17 29.34
N GLU A 304 38.09 7.23 29.68
CA GLU A 304 38.31 6.61 30.98
C GLU A 304 38.61 7.64 32.11
N ARG A 305 38.02 7.42 33.29
CA ARG A 305 38.47 8.09 34.53
C ARG A 305 39.80 7.46 35.00
N PRO A 306 40.83 8.26 35.35
CA PRO A 306 42.04 7.71 35.92
C PRO A 306 41.80 7.18 37.35
N LEU A 307 42.34 5.99 37.59
CA LEU A 307 42.40 5.32 38.90
C LEU A 307 43.14 6.20 39.91
N ALA A 308 42.51 6.44 41.06
CA ALA A 308 43.17 7.04 42.21
C ALA A 308 44.24 6.07 42.74
N ALA A 309 45.51 6.44 42.59
CA ALA A 309 46.62 5.87 43.34
C ALA A 309 46.58 6.44 44.77
N GLY A 310 46.80 5.57 45.75
CA GLY A 310 46.71 5.91 47.16
C GLY A 310 47.85 6.77 47.68
N GLU A 311 47.54 7.42 48.81
CA GLU A 311 48.38 7.56 50.01
C GLU A 311 47.49 7.31 51.23
#